data_AF-A0A1H7V5L2-F1
#
_entry.id   AF-A0A1H7V5L2-F1
#
_cell.length_a   1.000
_cell.length_b   1.000
_cell.length_c   1.000
_cell.angle_alpha   90.00
_cell.angle_beta   90.00
_cell.angle_gamma   90.00
#
_symmetry.space_group_name_H-M   'P 1'
#
loop_
_entity.id
_entity.type
_entity.pdbx_description
1 polymer ?
#
loop_
_entity_poly.entity_id
_entity_poly.type
_entity_poly.pdbx_seq_one_letter_code
_entity_poly.pdbx_strand_id
1 'polypeptide(L)'
;MWEYTDKVMEHFWNPRNVGEVENPDGLGEVGSIACGDALRLTFKVDENKRITEAKFKSFGCASAIAAASALTEMLKGLTVEDAEKITNQDIAASLGGLPKQKMHCSVLGEQVLEKAIAYYRGNPADNKEEMICECFGVTELEIQKALKENNLTTVEEVTNYTKAGGGCGSCHERIQGIIDWVRSAARKPREPKLITIRNILMVEKSGKENIEKNQAGTLPG
;
A
#
# COMPACT_ATOMS: atom_id res chain seq x y z
N MET A 1 -21.99 -17.95 2.34
CA MET A 1 -22.20 -16.75 1.50
C MET A 1 -21.42 -15.62 2.15
N TRP A 2 -20.65 -14.84 1.39
CA TRP A 2 -19.80 -13.81 1.99
C TRP A 2 -20.67 -12.58 2.25
N GLU A 3 -20.53 -11.95 3.42
CA GLU A 3 -21.31 -10.76 3.75
C GLU A 3 -20.63 -9.54 3.15
N TYR A 4 -21.29 -8.90 2.19
CA TYR A 4 -20.86 -7.64 1.61
C TYR A 4 -21.58 -6.48 2.29
N THR A 5 -20.90 -5.35 2.37
CA THR A 5 -21.51 -4.10 2.82
C THR A 5 -22.48 -3.58 1.76
N ASP A 6 -23.41 -2.73 2.19
CA ASP A 6 -24.32 -2.03 1.26
C ASP A 6 -23.55 -1.22 0.23
N LYS A 7 -22.40 -0.64 0.61
CA LYS A 7 -21.53 0.09 -0.30
C LYS A 7 -20.92 -0.80 -1.39
N VAL A 8 -20.44 -1.99 -1.03
CA VAL A 8 -19.94 -2.95 -2.03
C VAL A 8 -21.05 -3.31 -3.02
N MET A 9 -22.25 -3.58 -2.51
CA MET A 9 -23.39 -3.91 -3.36
C MET A 9 -23.77 -2.73 -4.26
N GLU A 10 -23.76 -1.50 -3.73
CA GLU A 10 -24.08 -0.29 -4.48
C GLU A 10 -23.08 -0.02 -5.62
N HIS A 11 -21.78 -0.14 -5.36
CA HIS A 11 -20.76 -0.02 -6.41
C HIS A 11 -20.78 -1.18 -7.41
N PHE A 12 -21.28 -2.36 -7.01
CA PHE A 12 -21.44 -3.49 -7.92
C PHE A 12 -22.66 -3.33 -8.84
N TRP A 13 -23.81 -2.94 -8.29
CA TRP A 13 -25.05 -2.78 -9.07
C TRP A 13 -25.04 -1.52 -9.92
N ASN A 14 -24.45 -0.43 -9.41
CA ASN A 14 -24.40 0.87 -10.08
C ASN A 14 -22.94 1.36 -10.20
N PRO A 15 -22.04 0.66 -10.91
CA PRO A 15 -20.64 1.06 -10.97
C PRO A 15 -20.46 2.44 -11.61
N ARG A 16 -19.63 3.28 -10.97
CA ARG A 16 -19.29 4.62 -11.44
C ARG A 16 -18.10 4.56 -12.39
N ASN A 17 -18.06 5.43 -13.38
CA ASN A 17 -16.90 5.62 -14.27
C ASN A 17 -16.48 4.36 -15.08
N VAL A 18 -17.42 3.50 -15.43
CA VAL A 18 -17.16 2.37 -16.33
C VAL A 18 -16.82 2.89 -17.73
N GLY A 19 -15.73 2.38 -18.31
CA GLY A 19 -15.32 2.68 -19.68
C GLY A 19 -13.84 2.96 -19.78
N GLU A 20 -13.49 3.80 -20.75
CA GLU A 20 -12.10 4.16 -21.02
C GLU A 20 -12.02 5.65 -21.35
N VAL A 21 -10.94 6.29 -20.90
CA VAL A 21 -10.61 7.67 -21.26
C VAL A 21 -9.93 7.66 -22.63
N GLU A 22 -10.39 8.50 -23.55
CA GLU A 22 -9.72 8.68 -24.84
C GLU A 22 -8.41 9.46 -24.68
N ASN A 23 -7.33 8.93 -25.25
CA ASN A 23 -5.97 9.47 -25.12
C ASN A 23 -5.63 9.79 -23.64
N PRO A 24 -5.53 8.74 -22.81
CA PRO A 24 -5.29 8.91 -21.38
C PRO A 24 -3.84 9.33 -21.11
N ASP A 25 -3.63 10.13 -20.08
CA ASP A 25 -2.30 10.48 -19.60
C ASP A 25 -1.71 9.36 -18.72
N GLY A 26 -2.57 8.60 -18.04
CA GLY A 26 -2.20 7.42 -17.25
C GLY A 26 -2.97 6.18 -17.68
N LEU A 27 -2.28 5.06 -17.84
CA LEU A 27 -2.84 3.77 -18.25
C LEU A 27 -2.20 2.64 -17.46
N GLY A 28 -3.00 1.83 -16.78
CA GLY A 28 -2.55 0.66 -16.04
C GLY A 28 -3.39 -0.57 -16.36
N GLU A 29 -2.72 -1.72 -16.49
CA GLU A 29 -3.36 -3.03 -16.69
C GLU A 29 -2.74 -4.09 -15.78
N VAL A 30 -3.59 -4.79 -15.05
CA VAL A 30 -3.21 -5.85 -14.10
C VAL A 30 -4.16 -7.04 -14.19
N GLY A 31 -3.68 -8.19 -13.75
CA GLY A 31 -4.42 -9.45 -13.81
C GLY A 31 -4.53 -10.00 -15.23
N SER A 32 -5.34 -11.04 -15.38
CA SER A 32 -5.59 -11.70 -16.65
C SER A 32 -6.93 -12.41 -16.63
N ILE A 33 -7.54 -12.58 -17.80
CA ILE A 33 -8.78 -13.36 -17.92
C ILE A 33 -8.56 -14.81 -17.44
N ALA A 34 -7.36 -15.36 -17.66
CA ALA A 34 -7.00 -16.71 -17.23
C ALA A 34 -7.00 -16.88 -15.71
N CYS A 35 -6.60 -15.85 -14.95
CA CYS A 35 -6.57 -15.88 -13.48
C CYS A 35 -7.90 -15.45 -12.83
N GLY A 36 -8.90 -15.13 -13.66
CA GLY A 36 -10.28 -14.84 -13.24
C GLY A 36 -10.53 -13.42 -12.77
N ASP A 37 -9.52 -12.54 -12.74
CA ASP A 37 -9.70 -11.10 -12.54
C ASP A 37 -8.71 -10.32 -13.42
N ALA A 38 -9.20 -9.29 -14.10
CA ALA A 38 -8.42 -8.33 -14.88
C ALA A 38 -8.99 -6.93 -14.69
N LEU A 39 -8.10 -5.94 -14.58
CA LEU A 39 -8.49 -4.55 -14.36
C LEU A 39 -7.61 -3.63 -15.21
N ARG A 40 -8.29 -2.76 -15.96
CA ARG A 40 -7.70 -1.65 -16.71
C ARG A 40 -8.19 -0.35 -16.11
N LEU A 41 -7.26 0.53 -15.74
CA LEU A 41 -7.54 1.88 -15.27
C LEU A 41 -6.92 2.87 -16.26
N THR A 42 -7.70 3.89 -16.61
CA THR A 42 -7.24 5.01 -17.46
C THR A 42 -7.63 6.32 -16.81
N PHE A 43 -6.76 7.31 -16.83
CA PHE A 43 -7.06 8.64 -16.29
C PHE A 43 -6.46 9.77 -17.11
N LYS A 44 -7.01 10.97 -16.92
CA LYS A 44 -6.56 12.23 -17.52
C LYS A 44 -6.21 13.25 -16.44
N VAL A 45 -5.18 14.06 -16.68
CA VAL A 45 -4.76 15.12 -15.75
C VAL A 45 -4.93 16.51 -16.36
N ASP A 46 -5.12 17.52 -15.51
CA ASP A 46 -5.06 18.92 -15.91
C ASP A 46 -3.63 19.50 -15.80
N GLU A 47 -3.50 20.79 -16.12
CA GLU A 47 -2.26 21.56 -16.02
C GLU A 47 -1.67 21.60 -14.60
N ASN A 48 -2.50 21.43 -13.58
CA ASN A 48 -2.10 21.37 -12.17
C ASN A 48 -1.81 19.93 -11.70
N LYS A 49 -1.71 18.97 -12.65
CA LYS A 49 -1.51 17.55 -12.39
C LYS A 49 -2.62 16.90 -11.55
N ARG A 50 -3.84 17.45 -11.60
CA ARG A 50 -5.01 16.86 -10.94
C ARG A 50 -5.75 15.93 -11.88
N ILE A 51 -6.15 14.78 -11.37
CA ILE A 51 -6.94 13.80 -12.11
C ILE A 51 -8.35 14.37 -12.33
N THR A 52 -8.67 14.69 -13.58
CA THR A 52 -9.97 15.28 -13.97
C THR A 52 -10.99 14.20 -14.34
N GLU A 53 -10.50 13.11 -14.92
CA GLU A 53 -11.29 11.97 -15.33
C GLU A 53 -10.52 10.69 -15.03
N ALA A 54 -11.18 9.72 -14.43
CA ALA A 54 -10.68 8.36 -14.27
C ALA A 54 -11.79 7.39 -14.69
N LYS A 55 -11.45 6.37 -15.47
CA LYS A 55 -12.37 5.33 -15.93
C LYS A 55 -11.73 3.96 -15.85
N PHE A 56 -12.55 2.94 -15.66
CA PHE A 56 -12.08 1.57 -15.57
C PHE A 56 -12.84 0.59 -16.45
N LYS A 57 -12.16 -0.48 -16.86
CA LYS A 57 -12.76 -1.72 -17.34
C LYS A 57 -12.31 -2.86 -16.45
N SER A 58 -13.24 -3.65 -15.94
CA SER A 58 -12.93 -4.79 -15.09
C SER A 58 -13.64 -6.04 -15.61
N PHE A 59 -12.91 -7.15 -15.59
CA PHE A 59 -13.45 -8.49 -15.66
C PHE A 59 -13.12 -9.16 -14.34
N GLY A 60 -14.12 -9.68 -13.62
CA GLY A 60 -13.86 -10.26 -12.32
C GLY A 60 -15.08 -10.41 -11.45
N CYS A 61 -14.85 -10.70 -10.17
CA CYS A 61 -15.92 -10.84 -9.20
C CYS A 61 -16.54 -9.49 -8.78
N ALA A 62 -17.69 -9.55 -8.10
CA ALA A 62 -18.41 -8.35 -7.64
C ALA A 62 -17.53 -7.38 -6.83
N SER A 63 -16.63 -7.91 -5.99
CA SER A 63 -15.68 -7.10 -5.21
C SER A 63 -14.63 -6.40 -6.06
N ALA A 64 -14.20 -7.00 -7.19
CA ALA A 64 -13.26 -6.37 -8.10
C ALA A 64 -13.90 -5.17 -8.83
N ILE A 65 -15.14 -5.34 -9.29
CA ILE A 65 -15.93 -4.26 -9.90
C ILE A 65 -16.17 -3.14 -8.88
N ALA A 66 -16.56 -3.49 -7.65
CA ALA A 66 -16.82 -2.52 -6.60
C ALA A 66 -15.55 -1.74 -6.21
N ALA A 67 -14.41 -2.43 -6.04
CA ALA A 67 -13.12 -1.81 -5.74
C ALA A 67 -12.66 -0.87 -6.85
N ALA A 68 -12.77 -1.28 -8.11
CA ALA A 68 -12.42 -0.44 -9.25
C ALA A 68 -13.32 0.80 -9.36
N SER A 69 -14.63 0.63 -9.14
CA SER A 69 -15.56 1.76 -9.13
C SER A 69 -15.25 2.74 -7.99
N ALA A 70 -15.05 2.26 -6.77
CA ALA A 70 -14.71 3.11 -5.63
C ALA A 70 -13.38 3.85 -5.85
N LEU A 71 -12.36 3.15 -6.37
CA LEU A 71 -11.08 3.74 -6.72
C LEU A 71 -11.25 4.91 -7.69
N THR A 72 -12.00 4.75 -8.78
CA THR A 72 -12.19 5.86 -9.75
C THR A 72 -12.85 7.09 -9.15
N GLU A 73 -13.73 6.94 -8.16
CA GLU A 73 -14.31 8.08 -7.44
C GLU A 73 -13.28 8.73 -6.50
N MET A 74 -12.47 7.93 -5.81
CA MET A 74 -11.40 8.43 -4.93
C MET A 74 -10.35 9.26 -5.68
N LEU A 75 -10.06 8.91 -6.93
CA LEU A 75 -9.03 9.59 -7.73
C LEU A 75 -9.44 11.00 -8.17
N LYS A 76 -10.74 11.25 -8.36
CA LYS A 76 -11.22 12.48 -8.99
C LYS A 76 -10.87 13.71 -8.15
N GLY A 77 -10.12 14.64 -8.75
CA GLY A 77 -9.70 15.90 -8.14
C GLY A 77 -8.39 15.82 -7.34
N LEU A 78 -7.86 14.62 -7.07
CA LEU A 78 -6.55 14.44 -6.45
C LEU A 78 -5.42 14.77 -7.42
N THR A 79 -4.29 15.23 -6.89
CA THR A 79 -3.05 15.26 -7.67
C THR A 79 -2.55 13.83 -7.88
N VAL A 80 -1.74 13.61 -8.91
CA VAL A 80 -1.10 12.30 -9.12
C VAL A 80 -0.26 11.88 -7.91
N GLU A 81 0.41 12.83 -7.26
CA GLU A 81 1.22 12.59 -6.06
C GLU A 81 0.38 12.19 -4.83
N ASP A 82 -0.86 12.67 -4.71
CA ASP A 82 -1.76 12.24 -3.65
C ASP A 82 -2.46 10.92 -3.99
N ALA A 83 -2.79 10.70 -5.26
CA ALA A 83 -3.33 9.44 -5.74
C ALA A 83 -2.36 8.27 -5.48
N GLU A 84 -1.05 8.47 -5.65
CA GLU A 84 -0.02 7.45 -5.39
C GLU A 84 -0.03 6.93 -3.94
N LYS A 85 -0.58 7.68 -2.99
CA LYS A 85 -0.63 7.29 -1.58
C LYS A 85 -1.83 6.39 -1.25
N ILE A 86 -2.75 6.18 -2.19
CA ILE A 86 -3.93 5.33 -2.00
C ILE A 86 -3.48 3.89 -1.92
N THR A 87 -3.78 3.24 -0.80
CA THR A 87 -3.47 1.82 -0.55
C THR A 87 -4.68 0.93 -0.76
N ASN A 88 -4.48 -0.38 -0.81
CA ASN A 88 -5.56 -1.36 -0.81
C ASN A 88 -6.50 -1.20 0.40
N GLN A 89 -5.95 -0.81 1.56
CA GLN A 89 -6.73 -0.58 2.77
C GLN A 89 -7.65 0.64 2.63
N ASP A 90 -7.20 1.70 1.96
CA ASP A 90 -8.05 2.88 1.70
C ASP A 90 -9.22 2.52 0.77
N ILE A 91 -8.96 1.70 -0.26
CA ILE A 91 -9.99 1.21 -1.18
C ILE A 91 -10.98 0.31 -0.44
N ALA A 92 -10.49 -0.62 0.40
CA ALA A 92 -11.36 -1.47 1.21
C ALA A 92 -12.18 -0.64 2.20
N ALA A 93 -11.58 0.36 2.84
CA ALA A 93 -12.24 1.24 3.80
C ALA A 93 -13.31 2.13 3.14
N SER A 94 -13.08 2.62 1.92
CA SER A 94 -14.08 3.43 1.19
C SER A 94 -15.37 2.63 0.94
N LEU A 95 -15.23 1.32 0.70
CA LEU A 95 -16.29 0.32 0.59
C LEU A 95 -16.89 -0.14 1.93
N GLY A 96 -16.44 0.39 3.06
CA GLY A 96 -16.89 -0.04 4.40
C GLY A 96 -16.27 -1.37 4.87
N GLY A 97 -15.22 -1.83 4.19
CA GLY A 97 -14.55 -3.10 4.43
C GLY A 97 -14.83 -4.14 3.35
N LEU A 98 -13.94 -5.13 3.27
CA LEU A 98 -14.11 -6.32 2.45
C LEU A 98 -13.90 -7.57 3.32
N PRO A 99 -14.61 -8.67 3.04
CA PRO A 99 -14.27 -9.96 3.63
C PRO A 99 -12.80 -10.30 3.38
N LYS A 100 -12.14 -10.95 4.34
CA LYS A 100 -10.71 -11.31 4.23
C LYS A 100 -10.40 -12.02 2.91
N GLN A 101 -11.26 -12.94 2.50
CA GLN A 101 -11.13 -13.73 1.27
C GLN A 101 -11.31 -12.93 -0.03
N LYS A 102 -11.69 -11.64 0.03
CA LYS A 102 -11.77 -10.72 -1.11
C LYS A 102 -10.75 -9.59 -1.07
N MET A 103 -9.84 -9.58 -0.10
CA MET A 103 -8.89 -8.47 0.01
C MET A 103 -8.03 -8.31 -1.24
N HIS A 104 -7.79 -9.38 -2.00
CA HIS A 104 -7.13 -9.31 -3.31
C HIS A 104 -7.77 -8.31 -4.29
N CYS A 105 -9.08 -8.06 -4.20
CA CYS A 105 -9.76 -7.11 -5.08
C CYS A 105 -9.32 -5.66 -4.83
N SER A 106 -9.03 -5.34 -3.55
CA SER A 106 -8.47 -4.04 -3.18
C SER A 106 -7.00 -3.92 -3.59
N VAL A 107 -6.23 -5.00 -3.46
CA VAL A 107 -4.82 -5.07 -3.89
C VAL A 107 -4.73 -4.88 -5.41
N LEU A 108 -5.59 -5.53 -6.18
CA LEU A 108 -5.67 -5.36 -7.63
C LEU A 108 -5.97 -3.89 -8.02
N GLY A 109 -6.83 -3.21 -7.25
CA GLY A 109 -7.13 -1.79 -7.44
C GLY A 109 -5.90 -0.90 -7.20
N GLU A 110 -5.14 -1.15 -6.14
CA GLU A 110 -3.90 -0.42 -5.88
C GLU A 110 -2.84 -0.67 -6.97
N GLN A 111 -2.62 -1.94 -7.33
CA GLN A 111 -1.63 -2.30 -8.35
C GLN A 111 -1.93 -1.66 -9.71
N VAL A 112 -3.21 -1.58 -10.12
CA VAL A 112 -3.56 -0.93 -11.38
C VAL A 112 -3.28 0.57 -11.33
N LEU A 113 -3.47 1.21 -10.17
CA LEU A 113 -3.17 2.61 -9.98
C LEU A 113 -1.67 2.87 -10.08
N GLU A 114 -0.85 2.06 -9.41
CA GLU A 114 0.61 2.16 -9.48
C GLU A 114 1.10 2.06 -10.93
N LYS A 115 0.60 1.09 -11.70
CA LYS A 115 0.94 0.98 -13.12
C LYS A 115 0.48 2.18 -13.93
N ALA A 116 -0.73 2.70 -13.68
CA ALA A 116 -1.24 3.87 -14.38
C ALA A 116 -0.41 5.13 -14.10
N ILE A 117 0.05 5.32 -12.85
CA ILE A 117 0.93 6.42 -12.46
C ILE A 117 2.34 6.23 -13.04
N ALA A 118 2.85 5.00 -13.05
CA ALA A 118 4.14 4.68 -13.65
C ALA A 118 4.15 4.99 -15.16
N TYR A 119 3.06 4.66 -15.87
CA TYR A 119 2.84 5.04 -17.25
C TYR A 119 2.85 6.57 -17.43
N TYR A 120 2.10 7.30 -16.59
CA TYR A 120 2.07 8.77 -16.62
C TYR A 120 3.46 9.40 -16.44
N ARG A 121 4.32 8.78 -15.64
CA ARG A 121 5.71 9.23 -15.42
C ARG A 121 6.68 8.84 -16.53
N GLY A 122 6.22 8.17 -17.59
CA GLY A 122 7.07 7.67 -18.66
C GLY A 122 7.94 6.49 -18.26
N ASN A 123 7.59 5.79 -17.19
CA ASN A 123 8.28 4.59 -16.72
C ASN A 123 7.28 3.44 -16.52
N PRO A 124 6.61 2.96 -17.59
CA PRO A 124 5.73 1.80 -17.47
C PRO A 124 6.56 0.65 -16.88
N ALA A 125 6.15 0.17 -15.71
CA ALA A 125 6.92 -0.79 -14.94
C ALA A 125 6.95 -2.16 -15.64
N ASP A 126 7.92 -2.34 -16.55
CA ASP A 126 8.32 -3.63 -17.12
C ASP A 126 9.46 -4.25 -16.29
N ASN A 127 9.33 -4.20 -14.96
CA ASN A 127 10.32 -4.82 -14.11
C ASN A 127 10.23 -6.34 -14.27
N LYS A 128 11.37 -6.95 -14.61
CA LYS A 128 11.57 -8.41 -14.59
C LYS A 128 11.54 -8.89 -13.14
N GLU A 129 10.34 -8.97 -12.58
CA GLU A 129 10.13 -9.47 -11.22
C GLU A 129 10.10 -11.00 -11.22
N GLU A 130 10.62 -11.60 -10.15
CA GLU A 130 10.57 -13.04 -9.99
C GLU A 130 9.12 -13.49 -9.76
N MET A 131 8.61 -14.33 -10.67
CA MET A 131 7.29 -14.91 -10.53
C MET A 131 7.29 -16.01 -9.46
N ILE A 132 6.45 -15.85 -8.45
CA ILE A 132 6.28 -16.82 -7.36
C ILE A 132 5.11 -17.75 -7.65
N CYS A 133 3.98 -17.21 -8.08
CA CYS A 133 2.77 -17.99 -8.39
C CYS A 133 2.40 -17.87 -9.87
N GLU A 134 2.71 -18.90 -10.65
CA GLU A 134 2.39 -18.95 -12.08
C GLU A 134 0.88 -19.02 -12.36
N CYS A 135 0.09 -19.65 -11.47
CA CYS A 135 -1.36 -19.78 -11.66
C CYS A 135 -2.09 -18.43 -11.71
N PHE A 136 -1.64 -17.47 -10.89
CA PHE A 136 -2.28 -16.16 -10.76
C PHE A 136 -1.37 -15.00 -11.19
N GLY A 137 -0.16 -15.30 -11.67
CA GLY A 137 0.81 -14.31 -12.14
C GLY A 137 1.36 -13.42 -11.03
N VAL A 138 1.49 -13.94 -9.80
CA VAL A 138 1.92 -13.13 -8.63
C VAL A 138 3.43 -13.16 -8.46
N THR A 139 4.04 -11.99 -8.29
CA THR A 139 5.48 -11.81 -8.13
C THR A 139 5.91 -11.77 -6.67
N GLU A 140 7.22 -11.90 -6.44
CA GLU A 140 7.78 -11.79 -5.10
C GLU A 140 7.53 -10.41 -4.49
N LEU A 141 7.69 -9.35 -5.28
CA LEU A 141 7.53 -7.97 -4.83
C LEU A 141 6.09 -7.71 -4.35
N GLU A 142 5.10 -8.21 -5.09
CA GLU A 142 3.68 -8.11 -4.73
C GLU A 142 3.39 -8.81 -3.40
N ILE A 143 3.96 -10.01 -3.19
CA ILE A 143 3.83 -10.71 -1.90
C ILE A 143 4.50 -9.91 -0.80
N GLN A 144 5.74 -9.45 -0.97
CA GLN A 144 6.44 -8.66 0.04
C GLN A 144 5.70 -7.38 0.40
N LYS A 145 5.11 -6.69 -0.59
CA LYS A 145 4.30 -5.50 -0.40
C LYS A 145 3.06 -5.83 0.43
N ALA A 146 2.29 -6.84 0.02
CA ALA A 146 1.10 -7.29 0.75
C ALA A 146 1.43 -7.67 2.21
N LEU A 147 2.53 -8.37 2.46
CA LEU A 147 2.99 -8.72 3.81
C LEU A 147 3.23 -7.48 4.69
N LYS A 148 3.90 -6.46 4.14
CA LYS A 148 4.29 -5.24 4.87
C LYS A 148 3.11 -4.34 5.18
N GLU A 149 2.24 -4.12 4.21
CA GLU A 149 1.09 -3.19 4.33
C GLU A 149 -0.02 -3.77 5.19
N ASN A 150 -0.18 -5.10 5.16
CA ASN A 150 -1.31 -5.77 5.78
C ASN A 150 -0.91 -6.63 6.99
N ASN A 151 0.37 -6.59 7.40
CA ASN A 151 0.94 -7.34 8.54
C ASN A 151 0.64 -8.85 8.49
N LEU A 152 0.68 -9.45 7.31
CA LEU A 152 0.34 -10.86 7.09
C LEU A 152 1.46 -11.77 7.59
N THR A 153 1.11 -12.94 8.13
CA THR A 153 2.07 -13.86 8.77
C THR A 153 1.93 -15.31 8.36
N THR A 154 0.93 -15.63 7.55
CA THR A 154 0.63 -17.00 7.11
C THR A 154 0.43 -17.07 5.60
N VAL A 155 0.63 -18.26 5.02
CA VAL A 155 0.38 -18.51 3.59
C VAL A 155 -1.09 -18.24 3.24
N GLU A 156 -2.04 -18.63 4.10
CA GLU A 156 -3.47 -18.39 3.88
C GLU A 156 -3.79 -16.89 3.82
N GLU A 157 -3.20 -16.08 4.70
CA GLU A 157 -3.34 -14.63 4.66
C GLU A 157 -2.77 -14.05 3.36
N VAL A 158 -1.60 -14.50 2.92
CA VAL A 158 -1.05 -14.11 1.60
C VAL A 158 -2.01 -14.48 0.49
N THR A 159 -2.55 -15.71 0.48
CA THR A 159 -3.53 -16.16 -0.52
C THR A 159 -4.77 -15.25 -0.54
N ASN A 160 -5.28 -14.85 0.61
CA ASN A 160 -6.46 -13.98 0.70
C ASN A 160 -6.21 -12.57 0.11
N TYR A 161 -4.96 -12.08 0.15
CA TYR A 161 -4.58 -10.74 -0.33
C TYR A 161 -3.99 -10.73 -1.74
N THR A 162 -3.41 -11.83 -2.23
CA THR A 162 -2.73 -11.85 -3.55
C THR A 162 -3.25 -12.95 -4.47
N LYS A 163 -4.10 -13.86 -3.98
CA LYS A 163 -4.44 -15.18 -4.58
C LYS A 163 -3.29 -16.18 -4.66
N ALA A 164 -2.04 -15.79 -4.42
CA ALA A 164 -0.90 -16.71 -4.54
C ALA A 164 -1.11 -17.92 -3.63
N GLY A 165 -0.94 -19.12 -4.18
CA GLY A 165 -1.15 -20.38 -3.46
C GLY A 165 -2.60 -20.90 -3.43
N GLY A 166 -3.60 -20.15 -3.90
CA GLY A 166 -5.00 -20.61 -3.91
C GLY A 166 -5.38 -21.59 -5.04
N GLY A 167 -4.42 -21.94 -5.91
CA GLY A 167 -4.62 -22.72 -7.13
C GLY A 167 -4.09 -24.15 -6.96
N CYS A 168 -2.91 -24.45 -7.52
CA CYS A 168 -2.27 -25.76 -7.39
C CYS A 168 -1.46 -25.96 -6.10
N GLY A 169 -1.16 -24.87 -5.37
CA GLY A 169 -0.40 -24.88 -4.12
C GLY A 169 1.13 -25.05 -4.25
N SER A 170 1.68 -25.25 -5.45
CA SER A 170 3.11 -25.52 -5.64
C SER A 170 4.05 -24.43 -5.13
N CYS A 171 3.58 -23.19 -5.03
CA CYS A 171 4.35 -22.05 -4.54
C CYS A 171 4.30 -21.86 -3.02
N HIS A 172 3.59 -22.70 -2.25
CA HIS A 172 3.41 -22.53 -0.79
C HIS A 172 4.74 -22.45 -0.04
N GLU A 173 5.72 -23.32 -0.35
CA GLU A 173 7.04 -23.28 0.30
C GLU A 173 7.79 -21.98 -0.01
N ARG A 174 7.71 -21.50 -1.25
CA ARG A 174 8.31 -20.20 -1.65
C ARG A 174 7.65 -19.04 -0.93
N ILE A 175 6.32 -19.03 -0.84
CA ILE A 175 5.55 -18.02 -0.08
C ILE A 175 5.97 -18.03 1.39
N GLN A 176 6.09 -19.22 2.00
CA GLN A 176 6.54 -19.34 3.38
C GLN A 176 7.97 -18.79 3.57
N GLY A 177 8.88 -19.08 2.64
CA GLY A 177 10.22 -18.51 2.64
C GLY A 177 10.23 -16.97 2.60
N ILE A 178 9.36 -16.36 1.80
CA ILE A 178 9.23 -14.89 1.73
C ILE A 178 8.69 -14.34 3.05
N ILE A 179 7.68 -14.98 3.65
CA ILE A 179 7.15 -14.61 4.97
C ILE A 179 8.27 -14.61 6.02
N ASP A 180 9.03 -15.70 6.09
CA ASP A 180 10.11 -15.86 7.06
C ASP A 180 11.22 -14.82 6.84
N TRP A 181 11.57 -14.56 5.58
CA TRP A 181 12.55 -13.55 5.21
C TRP A 181 12.11 -12.14 5.63
N VAL A 182 10.90 -11.69 5.26
CA VAL A 182 10.38 -10.35 5.61
C VAL A 182 10.35 -10.17 7.13
N ARG A 183 9.94 -11.20 7.87
CA ARG A 183 9.90 -11.17 9.34
C ARG A 183 11.28 -11.16 9.97
N SER A 184 12.25 -11.88 9.40
CA SER A 184 13.64 -11.85 9.85
C SER A 184 14.30 -10.48 9.60
N ALA A 185 13.99 -9.84 8.46
CA ALA A 185 14.47 -8.50 8.13
C ALA A 185 13.88 -7.45 9.08
N ALA A 186 12.60 -7.57 9.45
CA ALA A 186 11.96 -6.72 10.47
C ALA A 186 12.55 -6.92 11.89
N ARG A 187 13.16 -8.09 12.15
CA ARG A 187 13.80 -8.45 13.44
C ARG A 187 15.26 -8.03 13.57
N LYS A 188 15.93 -7.49 12.55
CA LYS A 188 17.32 -7.00 12.73
C LYS A 188 17.34 -5.96 13.86
N PRO A 189 18.19 -6.12 14.89
CA PRO A 189 18.31 -5.14 15.96
C PRO A 189 18.61 -3.78 15.34
N ARG A 190 17.81 -2.76 15.68
CA ARG A 190 18.26 -1.38 15.46
C ARG A 190 19.55 -1.24 16.25
N GLU A 191 20.68 -1.02 15.58
CA GLU A 191 21.89 -0.63 16.28
C GLU A 191 21.51 0.51 17.22
N PRO A 192 21.77 0.38 18.54
CA PRO A 192 21.49 1.47 19.44
C PRO A 192 22.29 2.65 18.93
N LYS A 193 21.59 3.72 18.53
CA LYS A 193 22.25 5.00 18.25
C LYS A 193 23.04 5.33 19.51
N LEU A 194 24.37 5.28 19.42
CA LEU A 194 25.24 5.80 20.45
C LEU A 194 24.82 7.25 20.68
N ILE A 195 24.05 7.46 21.74
CA ILE A 195 23.79 8.80 22.26
C ILE A 195 25.16 9.27 22.73
N THR A 196 25.79 10.13 21.94
CA THR A 196 26.99 10.84 22.35
C THR A 196 26.65 11.54 23.67
N ILE A 197 27.23 11.05 24.78
CA ILE A 197 27.17 11.70 26.09
C ILE A 197 27.98 12.99 25.96
N ARG A 198 27.38 14.00 25.35
CA ARG A 198 27.88 15.36 25.30
C ARG A 198 26.69 16.24 25.60
N ASN A 199 26.25 16.19 26.87
CA ASN A 199 25.47 17.22 27.56
C ASN A 199 25.22 16.92 29.06
N ILE A 200 25.80 15.87 29.65
CA ILE A 200 25.79 15.68 31.12
C ILE A 200 26.94 16.44 31.83
N LEU A 201 27.90 17.02 31.11
CA LEU A 201 29.00 17.82 31.70
C LEU A 201 28.81 19.34 31.59
N MET A 202 27.57 19.84 31.46
CA MET A 202 27.27 21.28 31.54
C MET A 202 26.35 21.70 32.69
N VAL A 203 25.94 20.76 33.56
CA VAL A 203 25.17 21.10 34.78
C VAL A 203 26.05 21.18 36.02
N GLU A 204 27.23 20.55 36.04
CA GLU A 204 28.13 20.60 37.21
C GLU A 204 29.03 21.85 37.29
N LYS A 205 29.07 22.70 36.25
CA LYS A 205 29.81 23.98 36.29
C LYS A 205 28.96 25.18 36.70
N SER A 206 27.65 25.15 36.53
CA SER A 206 26.77 26.28 36.93
C SER A 206 26.31 26.23 38.39
N GLY A 207 26.55 25.11 39.09
CA GLY A 207 26.25 24.96 40.53
C GLY A 207 27.40 25.33 41.48
N LYS A 208 28.64 25.45 40.98
CA LYS A 208 29.81 25.76 41.82
C LYS A 208 30.21 27.25 41.85
N GLU A 209 29.73 28.07 40.92
CA GLU A 209 30.02 29.53 40.91
C GLU A 209 29.03 30.38 41.74
N ASN A 210 27.92 29.79 42.22
CA ASN A 210 26.93 30.49 43.06
C ASN A 210 27.03 30.18 44.57
N ILE A 211 27.95 29.30 44.98
CA ILE A 211 28.17 28.97 46.40
C ILE A 211 29.36 29.76 46.99
N GLU A 212 30.38 30.11 46.18
CA GLU A 212 31.54 30.89 46.66
C GLU A 212 31.27 32.40 46.80
N LYS A 213 30.22 32.95 46.20
CA LYS A 213 29.87 34.38 46.33
C LYS A 213 28.96 34.73 47.52
N ASN A 214 28.44 33.74 48.25
CA ASN A 214 27.58 33.96 49.43
C ASN A 214 28.27 33.63 50.77
N GLN A 215 29.58 33.38 50.79
CA GLN A 215 30.38 33.20 52.02
C GLN A 215 31.36 34.35 52.31
N ALA A 216 31.32 35.45 51.56
CA ALA A 216 32.19 36.62 51.76
C ALA A 216 31.47 37.85 52.34
N GLY A 217 30.46 37.65 53.20
CA GLY A 217 29.71 38.78 53.74
C GLY A 217 28.81 38.47 54.92
N THR A 218 29.37 38.00 56.04
CA THR A 218 28.92 38.33 57.42
C THR A 218 29.68 37.47 58.44
N LEU A 219 30.60 38.06 59.19
CA LEU A 219 30.81 37.73 60.60
C LEU A 219 31.30 38.99 61.35
N PRO A 220 30.70 39.36 62.49
CA PRO A 220 31.15 40.44 63.36
C PRO A 220 32.21 39.94 64.35
N GLY A 221 33.16 40.82 64.69
CA GLY A 221 34.21 40.62 65.69
C GLY A 221 35.15 41.80 65.69
#